data_AF-A0A7W5AE14-F1
#
_entry.id   AF-A0A7W5AE14-F1
#
_cell.length_a   1.000
_cell.length_b   1.000
_cell.length_c   1.000
_cell.angle_alpha   90.00
_cell.angle_beta   90.00
_cell.angle_gamma   90.00
#
_symmetry.space_group_name_H-M   'P 1'
#
loop_
_entity.id
_entity.type
_entity.pdbx_description
1 polymer ?
#
loop_
_entity_poly.entity_id
_entity_poly.type
_entity_poly.pdbx_seq_one_letter_code
_entity_poly.pdbx_strand_id
1 'polypeptide(L)'
;MSGYWGTIVVARPSGLLAAEDATQGYGFQHRWLRELGDGWQMLETQGFNDPPDLIAPSRELAGVTGQPVLAAYVSDDHCAVMCAAVPGRVGPLTHLWGVEQPCRVFQHQPSRFPKPAGRTVPDVVTELAQWSAAAGLVAAREALQDLLARPDAQGEAGDLMFELVKALGVARIGRTRPWSVPVFNYPFSLLGGGAALRARSRAAERTVYEEDGDPYPPPEPWETETIALENELYASLYRDDVDVVALARRVVHVCADAKRAQRYRLPEPVWYSIEDRERRTPISEEEMTAELVARFEARWVAGTEQPDSTEVRARRVADARAWNR
;
A
#
# COMPACT_ATOMS: atom_id res chain seq x y z
N MET A 1 14.28 10.95 -12.14
CA MET A 1 12.91 10.71 -11.64
C MET A 1 12.99 9.42 -10.85
N SER A 2 12.49 9.40 -9.61
CA SER A 2 12.35 8.15 -8.86
C SER A 2 11.20 7.35 -9.47
N GLY A 3 11.44 6.10 -9.90
CA GLY A 3 10.36 5.24 -10.39
C GLY A 3 9.41 4.85 -9.27
N TYR A 4 8.21 4.42 -9.64
CA TYR A 4 7.19 3.91 -8.73
C TYR A 4 7.52 2.49 -8.26
N TRP A 5 7.29 2.28 -6.96
CA TRP A 5 7.36 0.99 -6.29
C TRP A 5 6.07 0.78 -5.50
N GLY A 6 5.41 -0.34 -5.72
CA GLY A 6 4.16 -0.66 -5.03
C GLY A 6 3.39 -1.80 -5.68
N THR A 7 2.28 -2.17 -5.05
CA THR A 7 1.42 -3.26 -5.52
C THR A 7 0.10 -2.70 -6.02
N ILE A 8 -0.39 -3.22 -7.14
CA ILE A 8 -1.71 -2.92 -7.69
C ILE A 8 -2.56 -4.17 -7.55
N VAL A 9 -3.70 -4.08 -6.88
CA VAL A 9 -4.60 -5.19 -6.58
C VAL A 9 -5.95 -4.92 -7.22
N VAL A 10 -6.47 -5.89 -7.97
CA VAL A 10 -7.79 -5.85 -8.60
C VAL A 10 -8.63 -6.99 -8.04
N ALA A 11 -9.77 -6.66 -7.45
CA ALA A 11 -10.68 -7.61 -6.83
C ALA A 11 -12.11 -7.07 -6.84
N ARG A 12 -13.07 -7.94 -6.51
CA ARG A 12 -14.49 -7.59 -6.37
C ARG A 12 -14.97 -7.88 -4.94
N PRO A 13 -14.63 -7.03 -3.97
CA PRO A 13 -15.09 -7.21 -2.58
C PRO A 13 -16.60 -6.95 -2.46
N SER A 14 -17.17 -7.34 -1.32
CA SER A 14 -18.57 -6.98 -0.99
C SER A 14 -18.71 -5.52 -0.53
N GLY A 15 -17.61 -4.92 -0.05
CA GLY A 15 -17.53 -3.54 0.41
C GLY A 15 -16.35 -2.78 -0.21
N LEU A 16 -15.51 -2.15 0.62
CA LEU A 16 -14.31 -1.46 0.17
C LEU A 16 -13.12 -2.42 0.18
N LEU A 17 -12.42 -2.55 -0.95
CA LEU A 17 -11.22 -3.37 -1.07
C LEU A 17 -10.16 -2.93 -0.05
N ALA A 18 -10.00 -1.62 0.14
CA ALA A 18 -9.08 -1.06 1.12
C ALA A 18 -9.43 -1.37 2.59
N ALA A 19 -10.60 -1.95 2.86
CA ALA A 19 -11.04 -2.37 4.18
C ALA A 19 -10.94 -3.89 4.39
N GLU A 20 -10.52 -4.66 3.38
CA GLU A 20 -10.32 -6.11 3.51
C GLU A 20 -8.96 -6.37 4.18
N ASP A 21 -8.93 -7.11 5.30
CA ASP A 21 -7.70 -7.38 6.05
C ASP A 21 -6.58 -8.01 5.20
N ALA A 22 -6.97 -8.85 4.24
CA ALA A 22 -6.05 -9.51 3.31
C ALA A 22 -5.24 -8.52 2.45
N THR A 23 -5.69 -7.25 2.29
CA THR A 23 -4.90 -6.27 1.52
C THR A 23 -3.61 -5.84 2.19
N GLN A 24 -3.51 -6.01 3.51
CA GLN A 24 -2.31 -5.65 4.27
C GLN A 24 -1.07 -6.45 3.82
N GLY A 25 -1.27 -7.64 3.25
CA GLY A 25 -0.18 -8.46 2.69
C GLY A 25 0.44 -7.89 1.41
N TYR A 26 -0.19 -6.93 0.75
CA TYR A 26 0.32 -6.30 -0.48
C TYR A 26 1.08 -4.99 -0.23
N GLY A 27 0.83 -4.36 0.91
CA GLY A 27 1.41 -3.08 1.32
C GLY A 27 0.49 -2.44 2.35
N PHE A 28 1.07 -1.81 3.36
CA PHE A 28 0.30 -1.20 4.45
C PHE A 28 -0.12 0.24 4.16
N GLN A 29 0.51 0.90 3.17
CA GLN A 29 0.15 2.26 2.78
C GLN A 29 -0.72 2.22 1.54
N HIS A 30 -2.04 2.33 1.71
CA HIS A 30 -2.94 2.50 0.59
C HIS A 30 -2.69 3.85 -0.09
N ARG A 31 -2.58 3.84 -1.41
CA ARG A 31 -2.29 5.03 -2.23
C ARG A 31 -3.52 5.46 -3.01
N TRP A 32 -4.03 4.66 -3.94
CA TRP A 32 -5.19 4.99 -4.77
C TRP A 32 -6.21 3.85 -4.80
N LEU A 33 -7.48 4.16 -4.56
CA LEU A 33 -8.60 3.24 -4.77
C LEU A 33 -9.44 3.74 -5.95
N ARG A 34 -9.75 2.86 -6.91
CA ARG A 34 -10.58 3.16 -8.07
C ARG A 34 -11.71 2.16 -8.19
N GLU A 35 -12.88 2.65 -8.56
CA GLU A 35 -13.99 1.81 -9.03
C GLU A 35 -13.75 1.42 -10.49
N LEU A 36 -13.98 0.15 -10.81
CA LEU A 36 -13.83 -0.41 -12.15
C LEU A 36 -15.17 -0.81 -12.79
N GLY A 37 -16.27 -0.65 -12.05
CA GLY A 37 -17.62 -1.04 -12.47
C GLY A 37 -18.03 -2.41 -11.91
N ASP A 38 -19.33 -2.64 -11.77
CA ASP A 38 -19.91 -3.89 -11.28
C ASP A 38 -19.36 -4.40 -9.93
N GLY A 39 -18.86 -3.49 -9.10
CA GLY A 39 -18.23 -3.78 -7.80
C GLY A 39 -16.75 -4.16 -7.87
N TRP A 40 -16.15 -4.20 -9.06
CA TRP A 40 -14.71 -4.34 -9.21
C TRP A 40 -14.00 -3.07 -8.74
N GLN A 41 -12.90 -3.25 -8.02
CA GLN A 41 -12.07 -2.18 -7.52
C GLN A 41 -10.61 -2.45 -7.82
N MET A 42 -9.84 -1.37 -7.98
CA MET A 42 -8.39 -1.41 -8.07
C MET A 42 -7.79 -0.60 -6.92
N LEU A 43 -6.93 -1.24 -6.14
CA LEU A 43 -6.22 -0.65 -5.02
C LEU A 43 -4.73 -0.65 -5.29
N GLU A 44 -4.11 0.53 -5.25
CA GLU A 44 -2.66 0.70 -5.24
C GLU A 44 -2.16 0.80 -3.80
N THR A 45 -1.15 0.03 -3.44
CA THR A 45 -0.53 0.02 -2.11
C THR A 45 0.99 0.16 -2.21
N GLN A 46 1.61 0.64 -1.15
CA GLN A 46 3.06 0.76 -1.00
C GLN A 46 3.46 0.49 0.47
N GLY A 47 4.73 0.72 0.79
CA GLY A 47 5.22 0.77 2.17
C GLY A 47 6.22 -0.32 2.53
N PHE A 48 6.29 -1.41 1.76
CA PHE A 48 7.30 -2.43 2.02
C PHE A 48 8.68 -2.02 1.47
N ASN A 49 9.71 -2.27 2.28
CA ASN A 49 11.11 -2.11 1.87
C ASN A 49 11.58 -3.27 0.99
N ASP A 50 10.98 -4.45 1.18
CA ASP A 50 11.13 -5.62 0.33
C ASP A 50 9.88 -5.83 -0.53
N PRO A 51 10.02 -6.39 -1.74
CA PRO A 51 8.86 -6.81 -2.51
C PRO A 51 7.98 -7.79 -1.70
N PRO A 52 6.65 -7.64 -1.69
CA PRO A 52 5.75 -8.52 -0.94
C PRO A 52 5.68 -9.92 -1.56
N ASP A 53 5.27 -10.90 -0.75
CA ASP A 53 4.73 -12.16 -1.28
C ASP A 53 3.35 -11.86 -1.89
N LEU A 54 3.19 -11.97 -3.20
CA LEU A 54 1.88 -11.79 -3.84
C LEU A 54 1.00 -13.05 -3.78
N ILE A 55 1.56 -14.23 -3.54
CA ILE A 55 0.84 -15.50 -3.63
C ILE A 55 -0.07 -15.70 -2.43
N ALA A 56 0.48 -15.60 -1.21
CA ALA A 56 -0.30 -15.79 0.01
C ALA A 56 -1.49 -14.83 0.14
N PRO A 57 -1.31 -13.49 0.06
CA PRO A 57 -2.43 -12.56 0.15
C PRO A 57 -3.42 -12.68 -1.01
N SER A 58 -3.00 -13.06 -2.22
CA SER A 58 -3.95 -13.28 -3.34
C SER A 58 -4.82 -14.50 -3.13
N ARG A 59 -4.25 -15.58 -2.56
CA ARG A 59 -5.03 -16.75 -2.18
C ARG A 59 -6.04 -16.41 -1.08
N GLU A 60 -5.61 -15.69 -0.06
CA GLU A 60 -6.46 -15.27 1.06
C GLU A 60 -7.59 -14.36 0.59
N LEU A 61 -7.26 -13.29 -0.15
CA LEU A 61 -8.24 -12.33 -0.65
C LEU A 61 -9.27 -12.99 -1.58
N ALA A 62 -8.85 -13.90 -2.46
CA ALA A 62 -9.79 -14.66 -3.31
C ALA A 62 -10.68 -15.60 -2.47
N GLY A 63 -10.15 -16.14 -1.37
CA GLY A 63 -10.90 -16.97 -0.43
C GLY A 63 -11.98 -16.19 0.33
N VAL A 64 -11.64 -15.04 0.90
CA VAL A 64 -12.57 -14.23 1.71
C VAL A 64 -13.62 -13.51 0.86
N THR A 65 -13.24 -13.02 -0.32
CA THR A 65 -14.19 -12.35 -1.23
C THR A 65 -15.04 -13.34 -2.01
N GLY A 66 -14.59 -14.59 -2.16
CA GLY A 66 -15.19 -15.58 -3.06
C GLY A 66 -15.12 -15.18 -4.53
N GLN A 67 -14.25 -14.23 -4.89
CA GLN A 67 -14.10 -13.69 -6.24
C GLN A 67 -12.64 -13.80 -6.71
N PRO A 68 -12.39 -13.77 -8.03
CA PRO A 68 -11.02 -13.72 -8.53
C PRO A 68 -10.29 -12.45 -8.12
N VAL A 69 -8.97 -12.58 -7.92
CA VAL A 69 -8.05 -11.52 -7.55
C VAL A 69 -6.89 -11.49 -8.54
N LEU A 70 -6.47 -10.31 -8.94
CA LEU A 70 -5.24 -10.09 -9.69
C LEU A 70 -4.39 -9.08 -8.92
N ALA A 71 -3.16 -9.44 -8.56
CA ALA A 71 -2.23 -8.54 -7.93
C ALA A 71 -0.98 -8.39 -8.80
N ALA A 72 -0.40 -7.19 -8.86
CA ALA A 72 0.84 -6.93 -9.56
C ALA A 72 1.77 -6.04 -8.74
N TYR A 73 3.01 -6.48 -8.50
CA TYR A 73 4.03 -5.66 -7.86
C TYR A 73 4.90 -4.99 -8.94
N VAL A 74 4.96 -3.66 -8.88
CA VAL A 74 5.73 -2.81 -9.78
C VAL A 74 7.06 -2.44 -9.13
N SER A 75 8.15 -2.56 -9.90
CA SER A 75 9.52 -2.23 -9.52
C SER A 75 10.05 -1.14 -10.44
N ASP A 76 10.27 0.06 -9.87
CA ASP A 76 10.87 1.23 -10.52
C ASP A 76 10.20 1.68 -11.84
N ASP A 77 8.88 1.52 -11.96
CA ASP A 77 8.13 1.69 -13.23
C ASP A 77 8.58 0.81 -14.42
N HIS A 78 9.65 0.03 -14.26
CA HIS A 78 10.36 -0.65 -15.35
C HIS A 78 10.19 -2.16 -15.36
N CYS A 79 9.56 -2.73 -14.33
CA CYS A 79 9.24 -4.14 -14.28
C CYS A 79 8.01 -4.38 -13.41
N ALA A 80 7.22 -5.39 -13.73
CA ALA A 80 6.16 -5.85 -12.86
C ALA A 80 6.00 -7.37 -12.92
N VAL A 81 5.72 -7.96 -11.77
CA VAL A 81 5.21 -9.34 -11.66
C VAL A 81 3.76 -9.30 -11.26
N MET A 82 2.99 -10.27 -11.74
CA MET A 82 1.60 -10.46 -11.41
C MET A 82 1.34 -11.86 -10.86
N CYS A 83 0.28 -11.95 -10.06
CA CYS A 83 -0.29 -13.17 -9.53
C CYS A 83 -1.81 -13.12 -9.77
N ALA A 84 -2.32 -14.13 -10.47
CA ALA A 84 -3.75 -14.33 -10.66
C ALA A 84 -4.25 -15.42 -9.69
N ALA A 85 -5.33 -15.15 -8.98
CA ALA A 85 -5.98 -16.08 -8.08
C ALA A 85 -7.48 -16.16 -8.35
N VAL A 86 -8.04 -17.34 -8.14
CA VAL A 86 -9.47 -17.62 -8.06
C VAL A 86 -9.74 -18.35 -6.74
N PRO A 87 -10.98 -18.41 -6.24
CA PRO A 87 -11.27 -19.15 -5.02
C PRO A 87 -10.72 -20.59 -5.07
N GLY A 88 -9.87 -20.93 -4.10
CA GLY A 88 -9.24 -22.25 -3.98
C GLY A 88 -8.02 -22.51 -4.89
N ARG A 89 -7.60 -21.56 -5.73
CA ARG A 89 -6.41 -21.72 -6.59
C ARG A 89 -5.68 -20.40 -6.80
N VAL A 90 -4.35 -20.46 -6.71
CA VAL A 90 -3.47 -19.32 -7.04
C VAL A 90 -2.47 -19.74 -8.10
N GLY A 91 -2.32 -18.91 -9.14
CA GLY A 91 -1.36 -19.09 -10.22
C GLY A 91 0.07 -18.72 -9.80
N PRO A 92 1.08 -19.12 -10.60
CA PRO A 92 2.46 -18.77 -10.32
C PRO A 92 2.72 -17.28 -10.59
N LEU A 93 3.78 -16.74 -9.97
CA LEU A 93 4.26 -15.40 -10.32
C LEU A 93 4.73 -15.37 -11.77
N THR A 94 4.23 -14.38 -12.50
CA THR A 94 4.45 -14.21 -13.93
C THR A 94 4.78 -12.75 -14.19
N HIS A 95 5.71 -12.42 -15.09
CA HIS A 95 5.86 -11.00 -15.46
C HIS A 95 4.60 -10.45 -16.11
N LEU A 96 4.39 -9.15 -16.01
CA LEU A 96 3.30 -8.48 -16.70
C LEU A 96 3.55 -8.40 -18.22
N TRP A 97 4.80 -8.37 -18.66
CA TRP A 97 5.24 -8.44 -20.06
C TRP A 97 6.58 -9.17 -20.16
N GLY A 98 6.98 -9.58 -21.36
CA GLY A 98 8.21 -10.35 -21.55
C GLY A 98 8.18 -11.66 -20.76
N VAL A 99 6.99 -12.29 -20.69
CA VAL A 99 6.68 -13.38 -19.75
C VAL A 99 7.53 -14.63 -19.91
N GLU A 100 8.15 -14.80 -21.08
CA GLU A 100 9.04 -15.90 -21.39
C GLU A 100 10.45 -15.74 -20.78
N GLN A 101 10.81 -14.54 -20.35
CA GLN A 101 12.14 -14.23 -19.82
C GLN A 101 12.12 -14.11 -18.28
N PRO A 102 13.12 -14.67 -17.57
CA PRO A 102 13.26 -14.44 -16.13
C PRO A 102 13.71 -13.00 -15.83
N CYS A 103 13.35 -12.45 -14.67
CA CYS A 103 13.84 -11.12 -14.30
C CYS A 103 15.32 -11.19 -13.94
N ARG A 104 16.11 -10.33 -14.60
CA ARG A 104 17.56 -10.22 -14.36
C ARG A 104 17.93 -9.04 -13.48
N VAL A 105 17.06 -8.04 -13.36
CA VAL A 105 17.38 -6.74 -12.75
C VAL A 105 16.79 -6.62 -11.35
N PHE A 106 15.53 -7.01 -11.18
CA PHE A 106 14.77 -6.72 -9.98
C PHE A 106 14.47 -7.99 -9.17
N GLN A 107 14.33 -7.78 -7.87
CA GLN A 107 13.75 -8.75 -6.96
C GLN A 107 12.25 -8.46 -6.84
N HIS A 108 11.43 -9.49 -7.02
CA HIS A 108 9.97 -9.35 -7.16
C HIS A 108 9.15 -10.02 -6.06
N GLN A 109 9.84 -10.60 -5.09
CA GLN A 109 9.26 -11.25 -3.91
C GLN A 109 10.37 -11.37 -2.84
N PRO A 110 10.04 -11.68 -1.57
CA PRO A 110 11.05 -11.82 -0.54
C PRO A 110 12.12 -12.84 -0.93
N SER A 111 13.36 -12.61 -0.51
CA SER A 111 14.56 -13.32 -1.01
C SER A 111 14.50 -14.84 -0.84
N ARG A 112 13.75 -15.30 0.17
CA ARG A 112 13.48 -16.72 0.45
C ARG A 112 12.58 -17.43 -0.57
N PHE A 113 11.89 -16.70 -1.43
CA PHE A 113 10.98 -17.28 -2.42
C PHE A 113 11.60 -17.36 -3.83
N PRO A 114 11.26 -18.38 -4.62
CA PRO A 114 11.89 -18.62 -5.92
C PRO A 114 11.47 -17.58 -6.95
N LYS A 115 12.45 -16.97 -7.66
CA LYS A 115 12.20 -15.98 -8.72
C LYS A 115 11.13 -16.44 -9.73
N PRO A 116 10.35 -15.51 -10.32
CA PRO A 116 9.40 -15.86 -11.38
C PRO A 116 10.10 -16.61 -12.51
N ALA A 117 9.55 -17.76 -12.87
CA ALA A 117 10.04 -18.54 -14.01
C ALA A 117 9.43 -17.97 -15.31
N GLY A 118 10.17 -18.10 -16.41
CA GLY A 118 9.65 -17.81 -17.74
C GLY A 118 8.50 -18.74 -18.09
N ARG A 119 7.44 -18.20 -18.70
CA ARG A 119 6.24 -18.92 -19.13
C ARG A 119 5.91 -18.56 -20.58
N THR A 120 5.32 -19.49 -21.33
CA THR A 120 4.92 -19.20 -22.71
C THR A 120 3.76 -18.21 -22.74
N VAL A 121 3.75 -17.31 -23.73
CA VAL A 121 2.64 -16.35 -23.90
C VAL A 121 1.27 -17.06 -23.98
N PRO A 122 1.08 -18.13 -24.78
CA PRO A 122 -0.21 -18.82 -24.88
C PRO A 122 -0.74 -19.41 -23.56
N ASP A 123 0.15 -19.91 -22.69
CA ASP A 123 -0.23 -20.45 -21.38
C ASP A 123 -0.75 -19.34 -20.47
N VAL A 124 -0.05 -18.21 -20.43
CA VAL A 124 -0.44 -17.05 -19.60
C VAL A 124 -1.74 -16.43 -20.11
N VAL A 125 -1.91 -16.28 -21.43
CA VAL A 125 -3.19 -15.82 -22.03
C VAL A 125 -4.34 -16.75 -21.65
N THR A 126 -4.11 -18.07 -21.66
CA THR A 126 -5.14 -19.05 -21.30
C THR A 126 -5.51 -18.96 -19.83
N GLU A 127 -4.53 -18.82 -18.94
CA GLU A 127 -4.77 -18.62 -17.49
C GLU A 127 -5.56 -17.35 -17.22
N LEU A 128 -5.19 -16.23 -17.83
CA LEU A 128 -5.87 -14.94 -17.66
C LEU A 128 -7.28 -14.93 -18.26
N ALA A 129 -7.50 -15.64 -19.36
CA ALA A 129 -8.83 -15.84 -19.91
C ALA A 129 -9.72 -16.68 -18.99
N GLN A 130 -9.15 -17.71 -18.33
CA GLN A 130 -9.88 -18.50 -17.32
C GLN A 130 -10.19 -17.68 -16.07
N TRP A 131 -9.24 -16.85 -15.63
CA TRP A 131 -9.46 -15.88 -14.55
C TRP A 131 -10.63 -14.94 -14.89
N SER A 132 -10.63 -14.38 -16.10
CA SER A 132 -11.69 -13.49 -16.58
C SER A 132 -13.04 -14.20 -16.62
N ALA A 133 -13.09 -15.44 -17.11
CA ALA A 133 -14.31 -16.24 -17.12
C ALA A 133 -14.83 -16.52 -15.69
N ALA A 134 -13.95 -16.85 -14.74
CA ALA A 134 -14.31 -17.01 -13.33
C ALA A 134 -14.81 -15.70 -12.70
N ALA A 135 -14.35 -14.56 -13.22
CA ALA A 135 -14.76 -13.22 -12.82
C ALA A 135 -16.11 -12.80 -13.45
N GLY A 136 -16.68 -13.62 -14.34
CA GLY A 136 -17.86 -13.24 -15.13
C GLY A 136 -17.57 -12.20 -16.22
N LEU A 137 -16.29 -12.05 -16.61
CA LEU A 137 -15.80 -11.13 -17.63
C LEU A 137 -15.43 -11.87 -18.92
N VAL A 138 -15.26 -11.12 -20.01
CA VAL A 138 -14.83 -11.64 -21.31
C VAL A 138 -13.48 -11.04 -21.67
N ALA A 139 -12.44 -11.86 -21.67
CA ALA A 139 -11.09 -11.44 -22.03
C ALA A 139 -10.95 -11.17 -23.54
N ALA A 140 -10.29 -10.06 -23.87
CA ALA A 140 -9.78 -9.76 -25.20
C ALA A 140 -8.45 -10.49 -25.42
N ARG A 141 -8.51 -11.76 -25.87
CA ARG A 141 -7.34 -12.65 -25.96
C ARG A 141 -6.21 -12.11 -26.84
N GLU A 142 -6.54 -11.44 -27.95
CA GLU A 142 -5.54 -10.82 -28.84
C GLU A 142 -4.79 -9.70 -28.12
N ALA A 143 -5.50 -8.82 -27.41
CA ALA A 143 -4.89 -7.74 -26.63
C ALA A 143 -3.99 -8.29 -25.49
N LEU A 144 -4.41 -9.38 -24.82
CA LEU A 144 -3.57 -10.06 -23.84
C LEU A 144 -2.29 -10.60 -24.48
N GLN A 145 -2.41 -11.27 -25.63
CA GLN A 145 -1.27 -11.82 -26.35
C GLN A 145 -0.27 -10.73 -26.75
N ASP A 146 -0.76 -9.63 -27.32
CA ASP A 146 0.05 -8.50 -27.73
C ASP A 146 0.76 -7.82 -26.56
N LEU A 147 0.08 -7.70 -25.40
CA LEU A 147 0.68 -7.13 -24.19
C LEU A 147 1.78 -8.02 -23.61
N LEU A 148 1.50 -9.32 -23.46
CA LEU A 148 2.40 -10.28 -22.81
C LEU A 148 3.64 -10.61 -23.64
N ALA A 149 3.52 -10.55 -24.98
CA ALA A 149 4.60 -10.83 -25.91
C ALA A 149 5.60 -9.67 -26.07
N ARG A 150 5.37 -8.50 -25.46
CA ARG A 150 6.29 -7.36 -25.58
C ARG A 150 7.66 -7.73 -24.98
N PRO A 151 8.76 -7.53 -25.71
CA PRO A 151 10.09 -7.91 -25.24
C PRO A 151 10.60 -7.00 -24.12
N ASP A 152 10.12 -5.76 -24.08
CA ASP A 152 10.45 -4.72 -23.13
C ASP A 152 9.22 -3.90 -22.72
N ALA A 153 9.38 -3.14 -21.64
CA ALA A 153 8.36 -2.22 -21.17
C ALA A 153 8.29 -1.01 -22.11
N GLN A 154 7.46 -1.06 -23.15
CA GLN A 154 7.18 0.13 -23.96
C GLN A 154 6.15 1.02 -23.24
N GLY A 155 6.59 1.61 -22.12
CA GLY A 155 5.75 2.42 -21.24
C GLY A 155 6.06 2.16 -19.77
N GLU A 156 5.40 2.93 -18.90
CA GLU A 156 5.49 2.70 -17.46
C GLU A 156 4.62 1.50 -17.07
N ALA A 157 5.10 0.69 -16.13
CA ALA A 157 4.40 -0.51 -15.67
C ALA A 157 2.96 -0.26 -15.23
N GLY A 158 2.68 0.90 -14.63
CA GLY A 158 1.33 1.31 -14.24
C GLY A 158 0.38 1.44 -15.44
N ASP A 159 0.85 2.00 -16.56
CA ASP A 159 0.05 2.10 -17.79
C ASP A 159 -0.23 0.70 -18.35
N LEU A 160 0.77 -0.19 -18.33
CA LEU A 160 0.62 -1.58 -18.79
C LEU A 160 -0.36 -2.37 -17.93
N MET A 161 -0.46 -2.07 -16.63
CA MET A 161 -1.47 -2.66 -15.76
C MET A 161 -2.89 -2.22 -16.15
N PHE A 162 -3.09 -0.96 -16.56
CA PHE A 162 -4.37 -0.51 -17.09
C PHE A 162 -4.74 -1.21 -18.40
N GLU A 163 -3.76 -1.39 -19.31
CA GLU A 163 -3.96 -2.18 -20.53
C GLU A 163 -4.35 -3.63 -20.21
N LEU A 164 -3.68 -4.27 -19.25
CA LEU A 164 -4.03 -5.62 -18.80
C LEU A 164 -5.46 -5.69 -18.27
N VAL A 165 -5.83 -4.81 -17.33
CA VAL A 165 -7.15 -4.80 -16.70
C VAL A 165 -8.27 -4.66 -17.74
N LYS A 166 -8.08 -3.79 -18.74
CA LYS A 166 -9.02 -3.68 -19.86
C LYS A 166 -9.06 -4.94 -20.72
N ALA A 167 -7.91 -5.53 -21.02
CA ALA A 167 -7.83 -6.77 -21.80
C ALA A 167 -8.48 -7.96 -21.08
N LEU A 168 -8.60 -7.93 -19.75
CA LEU A 168 -9.37 -8.92 -18.96
C LEU A 168 -10.89 -8.72 -19.03
N GLY A 169 -11.36 -7.66 -19.69
CA GLY A 169 -12.78 -7.40 -19.90
C GLY A 169 -13.40 -6.41 -18.91
N VAL A 170 -12.59 -5.74 -18.09
CA VAL A 170 -13.07 -4.64 -17.25
C VAL A 170 -13.37 -3.43 -18.14
N ALA A 171 -14.65 -3.03 -18.18
CA ALA A 171 -15.14 -2.06 -19.14
C ALA A 171 -14.62 -0.62 -18.92
N ARG A 172 -14.28 -0.27 -17.68
CA ARG A 172 -13.90 1.10 -17.32
C ARG A 172 -12.86 1.12 -16.21
N ILE A 173 -11.95 2.10 -16.29
CA ILE A 173 -11.13 2.53 -15.15
C ILE A 173 -11.72 3.83 -14.62
N GLY A 174 -12.26 3.78 -13.40
CA GLY A 174 -12.88 4.93 -12.76
C GLY A 174 -11.87 5.95 -12.26
N ARG A 175 -12.40 7.08 -11.78
CA ARG A 175 -11.61 8.08 -11.07
C ARG A 175 -11.16 7.52 -9.71
N THR A 176 -10.01 7.98 -9.26
CA THR A 176 -9.56 7.70 -7.90
C THR A 176 -10.52 8.31 -6.89
N ARG A 177 -10.92 7.49 -5.92
CA ARG A 177 -11.75 7.92 -4.78
C ARG A 177 -10.98 8.96 -3.96
N PRO A 178 -11.61 10.08 -3.55
CA PRO A 178 -10.97 11.04 -2.66
C PRO A 178 -10.66 10.40 -1.31
N TRP A 179 -9.59 10.87 -0.66
CA TRP A 179 -9.26 10.47 0.71
C TRP A 179 -10.20 11.15 1.71
N SER A 180 -10.65 10.39 2.70
CA SER A 180 -11.42 10.87 3.86
C SER A 180 -10.53 11.44 4.96
N VAL A 181 -9.24 11.11 4.96
CA VAL A 181 -8.27 11.51 5.99
C VAL A 181 -7.06 12.21 5.37
N PRO A 182 -6.64 13.40 5.86
CA PRO A 182 -5.50 14.13 5.32
C PRO A 182 -4.17 13.60 5.91
N VAL A 183 -3.75 12.40 5.47
CA VAL A 183 -2.64 11.64 6.10
C VAL A 183 -1.28 12.34 6.10
N PHE A 184 -1.03 13.28 5.18
CA PHE A 184 0.20 14.07 5.18
C PHE A 184 0.13 15.36 6.02
N ASN A 185 -1.05 15.71 6.53
CA ASN A 185 -1.21 16.87 7.40
C ASN A 185 -1.00 16.48 8.87
N TYR A 186 -0.69 17.48 9.68
CA TYR A 186 -0.68 17.31 11.13
C TYR A 186 -2.11 17.08 11.65
N PRO A 187 -2.37 16.10 12.55
CA PRO A 187 -1.38 15.29 13.29
C PRO A 187 -0.95 13.99 12.61
N PHE A 188 -1.61 13.55 11.55
CA PHE A 188 -1.36 12.24 10.91
C PHE A 188 0.08 12.07 10.44
N SER A 189 0.73 13.14 9.98
CA SER A 189 2.13 13.13 9.57
C SER A 189 3.12 12.75 10.68
N LEU A 190 2.74 12.88 11.97
CA LEU A 190 3.54 12.39 13.09
C LEU A 190 3.74 10.87 13.04
N LEU A 191 2.73 10.15 12.56
CA LEU A 191 2.73 8.70 12.53
C LEU A 191 3.70 8.19 11.46
N GLY A 192 3.48 8.59 10.19
CA GLY A 192 4.23 8.10 9.03
C GLY A 192 5.70 8.52 9.00
N GLY A 193 6.03 9.73 9.48
CA GLY A 193 7.41 10.25 9.43
C GLY A 193 8.32 9.84 10.58
N GLY A 194 7.79 9.22 11.64
CA GLY A 194 8.54 9.04 12.88
C GLY A 194 8.26 7.72 13.59
N ALA A 195 7.11 7.64 14.26
CA ALA A 195 6.82 6.50 15.12
C ALA A 195 6.65 5.20 14.32
N ALA A 196 5.85 5.23 13.25
CA ALA A 196 5.51 4.02 12.50
C ALA A 196 6.71 3.46 11.72
N LEU A 197 7.49 4.32 11.08
CA LEU A 197 8.73 3.92 10.42
C LEU A 197 9.67 3.18 11.39
N ARG A 198 9.88 3.72 12.61
CA ARG A 198 10.72 3.08 13.63
C ARG A 198 10.14 1.75 14.11
N ALA A 199 8.84 1.70 14.39
CA ALA A 199 8.17 0.47 14.81
C ALA A 199 8.32 -0.62 13.74
N ARG A 200 8.13 -0.29 12.46
CA ARG A 200 8.30 -1.23 11.35
C ARG A 200 9.74 -1.65 11.13
N SER A 201 10.71 -0.74 11.22
CA SER A 201 12.12 -1.11 11.15
C SER A 201 12.48 -2.13 12.22
N ARG A 202 12.05 -1.92 13.48
CA ARG A 202 12.28 -2.88 14.57
C ARG A 202 11.56 -4.20 14.37
N ALA A 203 10.34 -4.18 13.84
CA ALA A 203 9.62 -5.40 13.47
C ALA A 203 10.32 -6.18 12.36
N ALA A 204 10.86 -5.49 11.35
CA ALA A 204 11.61 -6.12 10.26
C ALA A 204 12.94 -6.69 10.74
N GLU A 205 13.72 -5.94 11.53
CA GLU A 205 14.95 -6.43 12.15
C GLU A 205 14.69 -7.67 12.99
N ARG A 206 13.65 -7.64 13.84
CA ARG A 206 13.22 -8.78 14.62
C ARG A 206 13.00 -10.03 13.78
N THR A 207 12.28 -9.93 12.66
CA THR A 207 12.06 -11.07 11.76
C THR A 207 13.37 -11.63 11.22
N VAL A 208 14.33 -10.79 10.85
CA VAL A 208 15.65 -11.24 10.38
C VAL A 208 16.40 -12.00 11.48
N TYR A 209 16.44 -11.46 12.70
CA TYR A 209 17.09 -12.14 13.83
C TYR A 209 16.42 -13.47 14.18
N GLU A 210 15.09 -13.52 14.16
CA GLU A 210 14.32 -14.75 14.38
C GLU A 210 14.62 -15.82 13.31
N GLU A 211 14.78 -15.41 12.04
CA GLU A 211 15.17 -16.30 10.94
C GLU A 211 16.61 -16.83 11.10
N ASP A 212 17.53 -16.01 11.61
CA ASP A 212 18.93 -16.40 11.89
C ASP A 212 19.09 -17.20 13.20
N GLY A 213 18.02 -17.31 14.00
CA GLY A 213 18.05 -17.96 15.33
C GLY A 213 18.72 -17.12 16.42
N ASP A 214 18.95 -15.83 16.15
CA ASP A 214 19.54 -14.89 17.08
C ASP A 214 18.47 -14.22 17.96
N PRO A 215 18.76 -13.95 19.24
CA PRO A 215 17.80 -13.30 20.13
C PRO A 215 17.61 -11.82 19.75
N TYR A 216 16.36 -11.38 19.65
CA TYR A 216 15.99 -9.96 19.53
C TYR A 216 14.98 -9.57 20.62
N PRO A 217 15.08 -8.38 21.25
CA PRO A 217 14.19 -8.00 22.37
C PRO A 217 12.72 -7.95 21.92
N PRO A 218 11.73 -8.50 22.66
CA PRO A 218 10.32 -8.59 22.23
C PRO A 218 9.72 -7.22 21.85
N PRO A 219 8.63 -7.18 21.04
CA PRO A 219 8.01 -5.92 20.66
C PRO A 219 7.51 -5.17 21.90
N GLU A 220 7.84 -3.89 21.99
CA GLU A 220 7.30 -3.02 23.03
C GLU A 220 5.84 -2.64 22.70
N PRO A 221 4.99 -2.33 23.69
CA PRO A 221 3.58 -2.00 23.45
C PRO A 221 3.37 -0.90 22.40
N TRP A 222 4.20 0.15 22.44
CA TRP A 222 4.12 1.26 21.48
C TRP A 222 4.40 0.80 20.05
N GLU A 223 5.25 -0.22 19.82
CA GLU A 223 5.56 -0.71 18.46
C GLU A 223 4.30 -1.32 17.84
N THR A 224 3.64 -2.23 18.56
CA THR A 224 2.41 -2.90 18.12
C THR A 224 1.27 -1.91 17.93
N GLU A 225 1.04 -1.02 18.90
CA GLU A 225 -0.01 0.00 18.81
C GLU A 225 0.22 0.97 17.65
N THR A 226 1.47 1.38 17.41
CA THR A 226 1.81 2.28 16.30
C THR A 226 1.56 1.61 14.94
N ILE A 227 1.99 0.36 14.76
CA ILE A 227 1.77 -0.39 13.52
C ILE A 227 0.27 -0.60 13.29
N ALA A 228 -0.46 -1.00 14.33
CA ALA A 228 -1.92 -1.18 14.25
C ALA A 228 -2.64 0.12 13.87
N LEU A 229 -2.28 1.24 14.50
CA LEU A 229 -2.85 2.54 14.21
C LEU A 229 -2.51 3.03 12.80
N GLU A 230 -1.32 2.74 12.28
CA GLU A 230 -0.95 3.09 10.91
C GLU A 230 -1.77 2.28 9.91
N ASN A 231 -1.91 0.95 10.11
CA ASN A 231 -2.76 0.12 9.26
C ASN A 231 -4.21 0.63 9.26
N GLU A 232 -4.75 0.98 10.43
CA GLU A 232 -6.09 1.55 10.56
C GLU A 232 -6.21 2.90 9.83
N LEU A 233 -5.21 3.78 9.96
CA LEU A 233 -5.19 5.07 9.28
C LEU A 233 -5.29 4.92 7.76
N TYR A 234 -4.50 4.02 7.18
CA TYR A 234 -4.53 3.78 5.73
C TYR A 234 -5.78 3.03 5.26
N ALA A 235 -6.33 2.11 6.06
CA ALA A 235 -7.62 1.47 5.79
C ALA A 235 -8.80 2.47 5.85
N SER A 236 -8.65 3.52 6.67
CA SER A 236 -9.66 4.58 6.83
C SER A 236 -9.69 5.58 5.68
N LEU A 237 -8.69 5.59 4.79
CA LEU A 237 -8.58 6.58 3.72
C LEU A 237 -9.81 6.68 2.82
N TYR A 238 -10.59 5.62 2.67
CA TYR A 238 -11.71 5.57 1.72
C TYR A 238 -13.07 5.37 2.37
N ARG A 239 -13.11 5.34 3.70
CA ARG A 239 -14.31 5.09 4.48
C ARG A 239 -15.06 6.39 4.71
N ASP A 240 -16.39 6.34 4.58
CA ASP A 240 -17.24 7.52 4.75
C ASP A 240 -17.66 7.73 6.22
N ASP A 241 -17.44 6.74 7.07
CA ASP A 241 -17.89 6.66 8.47
C ASP A 241 -16.78 6.95 9.50
N VAL A 242 -15.62 7.46 9.05
CA VAL A 242 -14.45 7.65 9.91
C VAL A 242 -14.63 8.87 10.81
N ASP A 243 -14.51 8.66 12.13
CA ASP A 243 -14.31 9.76 13.07
C ASP A 243 -12.85 10.25 13.00
N VAL A 244 -12.61 11.18 12.07
CA VAL A 244 -11.27 11.72 11.79
C VAL A 244 -10.67 12.42 13.03
N VAL A 245 -11.51 13.03 13.88
CA VAL A 245 -11.05 13.73 15.09
C VAL A 245 -10.63 12.72 16.16
N ALA A 246 -11.40 11.64 16.37
CA ALA A 246 -11.00 10.56 17.27
C ALA A 246 -9.72 9.86 16.79
N LEU A 247 -9.58 9.62 15.48
CA LEU A 247 -8.37 9.06 14.90
C LEU A 247 -7.16 9.98 15.11
N ALA A 248 -7.32 11.29 14.89
CA ALA A 248 -6.29 12.29 15.15
C ALA A 248 -5.83 12.30 16.62
N ARG A 249 -6.75 12.21 17.59
CA ARG A 249 -6.44 12.11 19.02
C ARG A 249 -5.56 10.89 19.33
N ARG A 250 -5.93 9.74 18.79
CA ARG A 250 -5.18 8.48 18.97
C ARG A 250 -3.77 8.58 18.39
N VAL A 251 -3.62 9.19 17.21
CA VAL A 251 -2.30 9.43 16.60
C VAL A 251 -1.38 10.22 17.53
N VAL A 252 -1.87 11.34 18.07
CA VAL A 252 -1.01 12.15 18.95
C VAL A 252 -0.65 11.38 20.23
N HIS A 253 -1.59 10.64 20.81
CA HIS A 253 -1.33 9.82 22.00
C HIS A 253 -0.27 8.75 21.76
N VAL A 254 -0.44 7.91 20.73
CA VAL A 254 0.50 6.84 20.39
C VAL A 254 1.88 7.38 20.03
N CYS A 255 1.94 8.50 19.29
CA CYS A 255 3.22 9.14 18.97
C CYS A 255 3.91 9.73 20.22
N ALA A 256 3.15 10.26 21.19
CA ALA A 256 3.71 10.72 22.46
C ALA A 256 4.27 9.56 23.29
N ASP A 257 3.58 8.42 23.34
CA ASP A 257 4.06 7.21 24.02
C ASP A 257 5.31 6.63 23.37
N ALA A 258 5.33 6.51 22.05
CA ALA A 258 6.51 6.08 21.31
C ALA A 258 7.71 6.98 21.61
N LYS A 259 7.51 8.31 21.66
CA LYS A 259 8.57 9.27 21.98
C LYS A 259 9.05 9.15 23.43
N ARG A 260 8.15 8.92 24.40
CA ARG A 260 8.51 8.66 25.80
C ARG A 260 9.37 7.41 25.91
N ALA A 261 8.95 6.29 25.30
CA ALA A 261 9.70 5.04 25.32
C ALA A 261 11.09 5.17 24.71
N GLN A 262 11.23 5.96 23.64
CA GLN A 262 12.50 6.15 22.93
C GLN A 262 13.48 7.09 23.63
N ARG A 263 12.99 8.09 24.39
CA ARG A 263 13.85 9.00 25.17
C ARG A 263 14.73 8.28 26.19
N TYR A 264 14.30 7.11 26.67
CA TYR A 264 15.08 6.31 27.62
C TYR A 264 16.20 5.48 26.99
N ARG A 265 16.35 5.49 25.64
CA ARG A 265 17.28 4.58 24.94
C ARG A 265 18.40 5.26 24.16
N LEU A 266 18.22 6.51 23.72
CA LEU A 266 19.30 7.23 23.03
C LEU A 266 20.15 7.98 24.07
N PRO A 267 21.48 7.81 24.12
CA PRO A 267 22.33 8.77 24.80
C PRO A 267 22.04 10.15 24.21
N GLU A 268 21.75 11.14 25.06
CA GLU A 268 21.26 12.44 24.59
C GLU A 268 22.22 13.01 23.53
N PRO A 269 21.71 13.44 22.36
CA PRO A 269 22.57 14.07 21.37
C PRO A 269 23.19 15.32 21.97
N VAL A 270 24.52 15.36 22.03
CA VAL A 270 25.39 16.36 22.69
C VAL A 270 25.24 17.79 22.12
N TRP A 271 24.32 18.01 21.17
CA TRP A 271 24.24 19.22 20.36
C TRP A 271 23.18 20.23 20.82
N TYR A 272 22.36 19.92 21.83
CA TYR A 272 21.51 20.92 22.50
C TYR A 272 22.14 21.32 23.83
N SER A 273 22.39 22.62 24.01
CA SER A 273 22.88 23.14 25.29
C SER A 273 21.83 22.94 26.38
N ILE A 274 22.27 22.59 27.59
CA ILE A 274 21.38 22.48 28.77
C ILE A 274 20.61 23.80 28.98
N GLU A 275 21.21 24.93 28.65
CA GLU A 275 20.62 26.27 28.77
C GLU A 275 19.43 26.52 27.82
N ASP A 276 19.41 25.95 26.62
CA ASP A 276 18.26 26.05 25.69
C ASP A 276 17.04 25.27 26.18
N ARG A 277 17.26 24.25 27.02
CA ARG A 277 16.24 23.39 27.60
C ARG A 277 15.52 24.07 28.77
N GLU A 278 16.25 24.86 29.56
CA GLU A 278 15.71 25.57 30.73
C GLU A 278 14.93 26.85 30.38
N ARG A 279 15.17 27.45 29.21
CA ARG A 279 14.49 28.69 28.77
C ARG A 279 13.10 28.48 28.17
N ARG A 280 12.72 27.26 27.80
CA ARG A 280 11.34 26.97 27.36
C ARG A 280 10.51 26.67 28.59
N THR A 281 9.53 27.53 28.89
CA THR A 281 8.48 27.19 29.86
C THR A 281 7.94 25.82 29.48
N PRO A 282 8.00 24.81 30.35
CA PRO A 282 7.57 23.47 30.01
C PRO A 282 6.04 23.49 29.95
N ILE A 283 5.50 23.82 28.79
CA ILE A 283 4.20 23.30 28.40
C ILE A 283 4.39 21.79 28.49
N SER A 284 3.60 21.15 29.36
CA SER A 284 3.67 19.71 29.48
C SER A 284 3.41 19.08 28.11
N GLU A 285 4.03 17.94 27.83
CA GLU A 285 3.83 17.24 26.55
C GLU A 285 2.34 16.91 26.32
N GLU A 286 1.57 16.79 27.41
CA GLU A 286 0.12 16.63 27.43
C GLU A 286 -0.62 17.92 27.01
N GLU A 287 -0.26 19.08 27.55
CA GLU A 287 -0.85 20.37 27.14
C GLU A 287 -0.56 20.68 25.65
N MET A 288 0.67 20.42 25.20
CA MET A 288 1.04 20.59 23.78
C MET A 288 0.25 19.62 22.89
N THR A 289 0.05 18.37 23.32
CA THR A 289 -0.77 17.38 22.63
C THR A 289 -2.23 17.83 22.52
N ALA A 290 -2.80 18.31 23.62
CA ALA A 290 -4.18 18.78 23.67
C ALA A 290 -4.41 20.02 22.77
N GLU A 291 -3.50 21.00 22.83
CA GLU A 291 -3.57 22.20 21.98
C GLU A 291 -3.52 21.83 20.49
N LEU A 292 -2.62 20.92 20.13
CA LEU A 292 -2.42 20.52 18.74
C LEU A 292 -3.64 19.77 18.15
N VAL A 293 -4.25 18.88 18.95
CA VAL A 293 -5.51 18.23 18.59
C VAL A 293 -6.63 19.26 18.46
N ALA A 294 -6.79 20.16 19.44
CA ALA A 294 -7.84 21.18 19.41
C ALA A 294 -7.71 22.09 18.18
N ARG A 295 -6.47 22.44 17.80
CA ARG A 295 -6.21 23.21 16.58
C ARG A 295 -6.59 22.45 15.32
N PHE A 296 -6.33 21.15 15.26
CA PHE A 296 -6.75 20.30 14.14
C PHE A 296 -8.28 20.21 14.06
N GLU A 297 -8.93 19.89 15.18
CA GLU A 297 -10.38 19.77 15.29
C GLU A 297 -11.10 21.06 14.87
N ALA A 298 -10.61 22.22 15.32
CA ALA A 298 -11.16 23.51 14.90
C ALA A 298 -11.08 23.73 13.38
N ARG A 299 -9.96 23.37 12.74
CA ARG A 299 -9.81 23.49 11.28
C ARG A 299 -10.66 22.48 10.52
N TRP A 300 -10.76 21.26 11.03
CA TRP A 300 -11.60 20.18 10.48
C TRP A 300 -13.08 20.56 10.51
N VAL A 301 -13.60 21.00 11.66
CA VAL A 301 -14.99 21.47 11.81
C VAL A 301 -15.27 22.69 10.93
N ALA A 302 -14.30 23.59 10.77
CA ALA A 302 -14.42 24.75 9.88
C ALA A 302 -14.29 24.40 8.38
N GLY A 303 -13.99 23.14 8.02
CA GLY A 303 -13.78 22.70 6.64
C GLY A 303 -12.51 23.27 5.98
N THR A 304 -11.62 23.88 6.76
CA THR A 304 -10.35 24.48 6.30
C THR A 304 -9.21 23.46 6.28
N GLU A 305 -9.40 22.32 6.94
CA GLU A 305 -8.54 21.16 6.83
C GLU A 305 -9.05 20.27 5.68
N GLN A 306 -8.21 20.03 4.68
CA GLN A 306 -8.50 19.17 3.53
C GLN A 306 -7.26 18.33 3.20
N PRO A 307 -7.43 17.17 2.54
CA PRO A 307 -6.33 16.45 1.88
C PRO A 307 -5.46 17.43 1.07
N ASP A 308 -4.13 17.35 1.19
CA ASP A 308 -3.20 18.37 0.66
C ASP A 308 -3.40 18.59 -0.85
N SER A 309 -3.24 19.83 -1.29
CA SER A 309 -3.14 20.23 -2.69
C SER A 309 -2.20 19.35 -3.51
N THR A 310 -1.10 18.85 -2.92
CA THR A 310 -0.18 17.91 -3.55
C THR A 310 -0.85 16.57 -3.85
N GLU A 311 -1.65 16.04 -2.91
CA GLU A 311 -2.40 14.79 -3.08
C GLU A 311 -3.48 14.95 -4.15
N VAL A 312 -4.21 16.07 -4.12
CA VAL A 312 -5.22 16.40 -5.14
C VAL A 312 -4.58 16.51 -6.52
N ARG A 313 -3.39 17.11 -6.61
CA ARG A 313 -2.64 17.21 -7.87
C ARG A 313 -2.17 15.83 -8.34
N ALA A 314 -1.58 15.02 -7.46
CA ALA A 314 -1.13 13.66 -7.78
C ALA A 314 -2.29 12.79 -8.24
N ARG A 315 -3.45 12.88 -7.58
CA ARG A 315 -4.69 12.22 -7.99
C ARG A 315 -5.15 12.64 -9.37
N ARG A 316 -5.17 13.94 -9.68
CA ARG A 316 -5.53 14.44 -11.02
C ARG A 316 -4.61 13.92 -12.11
N VAL A 317 -3.31 13.83 -11.83
CA VAL A 317 -2.34 13.24 -12.77
C VAL A 317 -2.60 11.75 -12.96
N ALA A 318 -2.85 11.01 -11.88
CA ALA A 318 -3.19 9.59 -11.93
C ALA A 318 -4.50 9.34 -12.72
N ASP A 319 -5.53 10.17 -12.51
CA ASP A 319 -6.80 10.10 -13.25
C ASP A 319 -6.61 10.41 -14.75
N ALA A 320 -5.79 11.41 -15.08
CA ALA A 320 -5.51 11.75 -16.48
C ALA A 320 -4.79 10.61 -17.22
N ARG A 321 -3.88 9.91 -16.55
CA ARG A 321 -3.21 8.73 -17.10
C ARG A 321 -4.18 7.59 -17.40
N ALA A 322 -5.04 7.27 -16.44
CA ALA A 322 -6.03 6.20 -16.59
C ALA A 322 -7.05 6.47 -17.72
N TRP A 323 -7.35 7.74 -18.04
CA TRP A 323 -8.33 8.11 -19.06
C TRP A 323 -7.78 8.10 -20.49
N ASN A 324 -6.49 8.39 -20.67
CA ASN A 324 -5.86 8.50 -22.00
C ASN A 324 -5.44 7.14 -22.59
N ARG A 325 -5.66 6.06 -21.86
CA ARG A 325 -5.49 4.66 -22.28
C ARG A 325 -6.85 4.01 -22.35
#